data_AF-A0A431IRI8-F1
#
_entry.id   AF-A0A431IRI8-F1
#
_cell.length_a   1.000
_cell.length_b   1.000
_cell.length_c   1.000
_cell.angle_alpha   90.00
_cell.angle_beta   90.00
_cell.angle_gamma   90.00
#
_symmetry.space_group_name_H-M   'P 1'
#
loop_
_entity.id
_entity.type
_entity.pdbx_description
1 polymer ?
#
loop_
_entity_poly.entity_id
_entity_poly.type
_entity_poly.pdbx_seq_one_letter_code
_entity_poly.pdbx_strand_id
1 'polypeptide(L)'
;MTDRLHTALATAIAELEWFKTPHTIDQVVGLYSEALAGRTMRYRYGVTNGEMVESLKASGTGGSRGCKGDHSDPTPDAALRGQPDATNDTDRTLTAIDTCLTNLTTNAHHLAHHCNPTTTWTPTPTTRQGHIAYTLLHLRTAHPNLTAPHTDPTYTDELIRTHIADDAAWLHDKATDIWHTSHGDTQPVATQRAIVECRICGTWRRGTIAVAAGRCQECSNFFRNHQCEATEAIVRRWAYSPTALPGQILEAKAASRKRKRAAS
;
A
#
# COMPACT_ATOMS: atom_id res chain seq x y z
N MET A 1 34.63 12.33 -25.40
CA MET A 1 34.42 11.12 -24.58
C MET A 1 34.06 11.51 -23.15
N THR A 2 34.90 12.30 -22.48
CA THR A 2 34.65 12.86 -21.14
C THR A 2 33.28 13.50 -20.95
N ASP A 3 32.89 14.43 -21.82
CA ASP A 3 31.62 15.16 -21.72
C ASP A 3 30.39 14.23 -21.81
N ARG A 4 30.51 13.15 -22.60
CA ARG A 4 29.48 12.12 -22.75
C ARG A 4 29.31 11.29 -21.46
N LEU A 5 30.41 10.97 -20.77
CA LEU A 5 30.38 10.23 -19.50
C LEU A 5 29.71 11.04 -18.40
N HIS A 6 30.09 12.32 -18.28
CA HIS A 6 29.46 13.25 -17.34
C HIS A 6 27.97 13.39 -17.61
N THR A 7 27.58 13.52 -18.88
CA THR A 7 26.16 13.59 -19.27
C THR A 7 25.41 12.32 -18.88
N ALA A 8 25.93 11.14 -19.21
CA ALA A 8 25.28 9.87 -18.89
C ALA A 8 25.12 9.64 -17.38
N LEU A 9 26.16 9.96 -16.60
CA LEU A 9 26.09 9.86 -15.14
C LEU A 9 25.11 10.87 -14.55
N ALA A 10 25.10 12.11 -15.05
CA ALA A 10 24.15 13.14 -14.61
C ALA A 10 22.70 12.74 -14.92
N THR A 11 22.43 12.16 -16.09
CA THR A 11 21.11 11.59 -16.42
C THR A 11 20.73 10.50 -15.43
N ALA A 12 21.60 9.51 -15.19
CA ALA A 12 21.31 8.43 -14.25
C ALA A 12 21.04 8.95 -12.83
N ILE A 13 21.78 9.97 -12.37
CA ILE A 13 21.51 10.63 -11.09
C ILE A 13 20.12 11.28 -11.08
N ALA A 14 19.74 11.99 -12.15
CA ALA A 14 18.44 12.63 -12.26
C ALA A 14 17.29 11.61 -12.24
N GLU A 15 17.42 10.48 -12.93
CA GLU A 15 16.46 9.38 -12.90
C GLU A 15 16.25 8.86 -11.48
N LEU A 16 17.35 8.66 -10.73
CA LEU A 16 17.31 8.16 -9.36
C LEU A 16 16.84 9.21 -8.34
N GLU A 17 17.03 10.51 -8.61
CA GLU A 17 16.54 11.61 -7.78
C GLU A 17 15.01 11.78 -7.82
N TRP A 18 14.34 11.14 -8.77
CA TRP A 18 12.89 11.04 -8.80
C TRP A 18 12.32 10.28 -7.59
N PHE A 19 13.06 9.29 -7.09
CA PHE A 19 12.67 8.45 -5.95
C PHE A 19 12.82 9.18 -4.61
N LYS A 20 12.00 10.21 -4.42
CA LYS A 20 11.83 10.99 -3.20
C LYS A 20 10.35 11.19 -2.97
N THR A 21 9.93 11.52 -1.75
CA THR A 21 8.52 11.78 -1.46
C THR A 21 7.93 12.76 -2.50
N PRO A 22 6.81 12.39 -3.17
CA PRO A 22 5.90 11.27 -2.88
C PRO A 22 6.18 9.94 -3.61
N HIS A 23 7.27 9.82 -4.37
CA HIS A 23 7.61 8.68 -5.23
C HIS A 23 8.69 7.77 -4.64
N THR A 24 8.71 7.51 -3.33
CA THR A 24 9.73 6.57 -2.81
C THR A 24 9.52 5.19 -3.44
N ILE A 25 10.60 4.44 -3.65
CA ILE A 25 10.49 3.12 -4.29
C ILE A 25 9.59 2.17 -3.48
N ASP A 26 9.60 2.31 -2.16
CA ASP A 26 8.71 1.57 -1.25
C ASP A 26 7.22 1.92 -1.47
N GLN A 27 6.90 3.18 -1.80
CA GLN A 27 5.54 3.59 -2.16
C GLN A 27 5.11 3.02 -3.51
N VAL A 28 6.00 3.05 -4.51
CA VAL A 28 5.75 2.47 -5.84
C VAL A 28 5.49 0.97 -5.74
N VAL A 29 6.32 0.24 -4.99
CA VAL A 29 6.14 -1.21 -4.76
C VAL A 29 4.86 -1.50 -3.97
N GLY A 30 4.51 -0.66 -3.00
CA GLY A 30 3.25 -0.75 -2.26
C GLY A 30 2.03 -0.64 -3.19
N LEU A 31 2.01 0.38 -4.05
CA LEU A 31 0.96 0.57 -5.08
C LEU A 31 0.79 -0.66 -5.96
N TYR A 32 1.91 -1.20 -6.46
CA TYR A 32 1.91 -2.37 -7.31
C TYR A 32 1.35 -3.59 -6.57
N SER A 33 1.77 -3.78 -5.33
CA SER A 33 1.33 -4.90 -4.49
C SER A 33 -0.17 -4.83 -4.15
N GLU A 34 -0.68 -3.62 -3.87
CA GLU A 34 -2.12 -3.39 -3.65
C GLU A 34 -2.94 -3.67 -4.91
N ALA A 35 -2.46 -3.22 -6.07
CA ALA A 35 -3.10 -3.46 -7.35
C ALA A 35 -3.22 -4.97 -7.65
N LEU A 36 -2.14 -5.73 -7.44
CA LEU A 36 -2.14 -7.19 -7.59
C LEU A 36 -3.08 -7.90 -6.60
N ALA A 37 -3.21 -7.36 -5.38
CA ALA A 37 -4.10 -7.92 -4.35
C ALA A 37 -5.59 -7.59 -4.58
N GLY A 38 -5.94 -6.79 -5.60
CA GLY A 38 -7.30 -6.34 -5.86
C GLY A 38 -7.88 -5.49 -4.72
N ARG A 39 -7.03 -4.88 -3.89
CA ARG A 39 -7.45 -4.05 -2.77
C ARG A 39 -7.74 -2.65 -3.27
N THR A 40 -8.87 -2.10 -2.85
CA THR A 40 -9.22 -0.71 -3.15
C THR A 40 -8.80 0.18 -1.97
N MET A 41 -8.11 1.27 -2.27
CA MET A 41 -7.75 2.24 -1.24
C MET A 41 -8.91 3.16 -0.90
N ARG A 42 -8.93 3.62 0.35
CA ARG A 42 -9.89 4.62 0.83
C ARG A 42 -9.62 6.00 0.24
N TYR A 43 -8.35 6.34 0.01
CA TYR A 43 -7.91 7.61 -0.54
C TYR A 43 -6.97 7.38 -1.72
N ARG A 44 -6.96 8.30 -2.67
CA ARG A 44 -5.92 8.35 -3.70
C ARG A 44 -4.59 8.65 -3.00
N TYR A 45 -3.49 8.03 -3.40
CA TYR A 45 -2.18 8.44 -2.88
C TYR A 45 -1.87 9.88 -3.34
N GLY A 46 -1.14 10.63 -2.51
CA GLY A 46 -0.88 12.05 -2.74
C GLY A 46 -2.01 13.00 -2.31
N VAL A 47 -3.14 12.47 -1.81
CA VAL A 47 -4.19 13.27 -1.17
C VAL A 47 -3.60 14.03 0.00
N THR A 48 -3.87 15.33 0.03
CA THR A 48 -3.41 16.21 1.10
C THR A 48 -4.14 15.90 2.41
N ASN A 49 -3.51 16.24 3.55
CA ASN A 49 -4.17 16.12 4.85
C ASN A 49 -5.51 16.85 4.92
N GLY A 50 -5.68 17.95 4.19
CA GLY A 50 -6.93 18.69 4.09
C GLY A 50 -8.05 17.89 3.40
N GLU A 51 -7.74 17.29 2.26
CA GLU A 51 -8.70 16.47 1.48
C GLU A 51 -9.11 15.20 2.26
N MET A 52 -8.20 14.60 3.03
CA MET A 52 -8.55 13.49 3.92
C MET A 52 -9.55 13.89 4.99
N VAL A 53 -9.30 15.02 5.66
CA VAL A 53 -10.15 15.52 6.73
C VAL A 53 -11.53 15.90 6.21
N GLU A 54 -11.62 16.52 5.02
CA GLU A 54 -12.90 16.81 4.39
C GLU A 54 -13.66 15.54 4.00
N SER A 55 -12.98 14.53 3.44
CA SER A 55 -13.60 13.24 3.13
C SER A 55 -14.07 12.52 4.40
N LEU A 56 -13.29 12.54 5.50
CA LEU A 56 -13.68 11.99 6.80
C LEU A 56 -14.90 12.68 7.40
N LYS A 57 -14.96 14.02 7.29
CA LYS A 57 -16.11 14.83 7.73
C LYS A 57 -17.35 14.51 6.88
N ALA A 58 -17.19 14.39 5.56
CA ALA A 58 -18.27 14.07 4.62
C ALA A 58 -18.79 12.63 4.79
N SER A 59 -17.91 11.69 5.16
CA SER A 59 -18.25 10.27 5.37
C SER A 59 -18.72 9.95 6.80
N GLY A 60 -18.85 10.95 7.68
CA GLY A 60 -19.39 10.79 9.03
C GLY A 60 -18.60 9.82 9.93
N THR A 61 -17.34 9.50 9.60
CA THR A 61 -16.53 8.48 10.32
C THR A 61 -15.82 9.04 11.56
N GLY A 62 -16.45 10.00 12.24
CA GLY A 62 -15.98 10.53 13.52
C GLY A 62 -16.56 9.72 14.66
N GLY A 63 -15.94 8.60 15.04
CA GLY A 63 -16.43 7.85 16.19
C GLY A 63 -15.76 6.51 16.42
N SER A 64 -14.68 6.53 17.21
CA SER A 64 -14.20 5.49 18.13
C SER A 64 -14.81 4.07 18.03
N ARG A 65 -13.88 3.11 17.91
CA ARG A 65 -13.98 1.63 18.08
C ARG A 65 -14.10 0.83 16.78
N GLY A 66 -12.97 0.25 16.38
CA GLY A 66 -12.95 -0.96 15.57
C GLY A 66 -12.81 -0.75 14.06
N CYS A 67 -12.05 0.25 13.61
CA CYS A 67 -11.49 0.17 12.26
C CYS A 67 -10.32 -0.83 12.33
N LYS A 68 -10.41 -1.92 11.56
CA LYS A 68 -9.26 -2.76 11.25
C LYS A 68 -8.10 -1.85 10.86
N GLY A 69 -7.04 -1.85 11.65
CA GLY A 69 -5.75 -1.33 11.23
C GLY A 69 -5.32 -2.03 9.95
N ASP A 70 -4.53 -1.32 9.15
CA ASP A 70 -3.83 -1.75 7.92
C ASP A 70 -4.31 -1.09 6.61
N HIS A 71 -5.01 0.04 6.66
CA HIS A 71 -5.47 0.70 5.43
C HIS A 71 -4.93 2.13 5.33
N SER A 72 -3.72 2.19 4.77
CA SER A 72 -3.15 3.27 3.95
C SER A 72 -3.49 4.68 4.43
N ASP A 73 -2.82 5.10 5.49
CA ASP A 73 -2.68 6.52 5.80
C ASP A 73 -1.62 7.06 4.82
N PRO A 74 -1.90 8.02 3.91
CA PRO A 74 -0.93 8.54 2.95
C PRO A 74 0.00 9.58 3.62
N THR A 75 0.37 9.35 4.88
CA THR A 75 1.31 10.21 5.59
C THR A 75 2.75 9.87 5.19
N PRO A 76 3.69 10.84 5.25
CA PRO A 76 5.12 10.56 5.07
C PRO A 76 5.63 9.40 5.96
N ASP A 77 5.01 9.24 7.12
CA ASP A 77 5.30 8.18 8.09
C ASP A 77 4.84 6.78 7.66
N ALA A 78 3.85 6.68 6.77
CA ALA A 78 3.43 5.43 6.16
C ALA A 78 4.22 5.12 4.89
N ALA A 79 4.61 6.16 4.13
CA ALA A 79 5.53 6.05 2.99
C ALA A 79 6.88 5.44 3.38
N LEU A 80 7.33 5.66 4.62
CA LEU A 80 8.56 5.13 5.18
C LEU A 80 8.42 3.70 5.75
N ARG A 81 7.20 3.18 5.95
CA ARG A 81 6.98 1.91 6.65
C ARG A 81 7.01 0.68 5.77
N GLY A 82 6.96 0.85 4.43
CA GLY A 82 6.93 -0.25 3.47
C GLY A 82 5.64 -1.07 3.58
N GLN A 83 4.97 -1.31 2.45
CA GLN A 83 3.86 -2.25 2.44
C GLN A 83 4.38 -3.68 2.21
N PRO A 84 3.73 -4.71 2.77
CA PRO A 84 4.13 -6.08 2.49
C PRO A 84 3.95 -6.39 1.00
N ASP A 85 4.96 -7.00 0.41
CA ASP A 85 4.98 -7.39 -1.00
C ASP A 85 3.79 -8.31 -1.33
N ALA A 86 3.24 -8.15 -2.53
CA ALA A 86 2.18 -9.04 -3.02
C ALA A 86 2.70 -10.47 -3.21
N THR A 87 1.96 -11.45 -2.69
CA THR A 87 2.26 -12.87 -2.87
C THR A 87 1.95 -13.38 -4.29
N ASN A 88 1.28 -12.58 -5.13
CA ASN A 88 0.81 -12.95 -6.47
C ASN A 88 1.57 -12.21 -7.60
N ASP A 89 2.85 -11.87 -7.41
CA ASP A 89 3.73 -11.25 -8.41
C ASP A 89 4.14 -12.24 -9.52
N THR A 90 3.18 -12.67 -10.33
CA THR A 90 3.38 -13.73 -11.34
C THR A 90 4.32 -13.34 -12.47
N ASP A 91 4.42 -12.05 -12.78
CA ASP A 91 5.33 -11.48 -13.78
C ASP A 91 6.72 -11.15 -13.20
N ARG A 92 6.94 -11.42 -11.91
CA ARG A 92 8.21 -11.21 -11.18
C ARG A 92 8.69 -9.75 -11.20
N THR A 93 7.77 -8.78 -11.30
CA THR A 93 8.12 -7.36 -11.35
C THR A 93 8.84 -6.93 -10.06
N LEU A 94 8.43 -7.41 -8.88
CA LEU A 94 9.08 -7.07 -7.62
C LEU A 94 10.50 -7.64 -7.54
N THR A 95 10.67 -8.89 -7.99
CA THR A 95 12.00 -9.53 -8.05
C THR A 95 12.93 -8.79 -9.02
N ALA A 96 12.41 -8.32 -10.15
CA ALA A 96 13.18 -7.54 -11.11
C ALA A 96 13.62 -6.19 -10.54
N ILE A 97 12.73 -5.49 -9.82
CA ILE A 97 13.06 -4.24 -9.11
C ILE A 97 14.18 -4.48 -8.07
N ASP A 98 14.05 -5.52 -7.23
CA ASP A 98 15.05 -5.82 -6.20
C ASP A 98 16.42 -6.20 -6.81
N THR A 99 16.41 -6.91 -7.93
CA THR A 99 17.63 -7.23 -8.69
C THR A 99 18.28 -5.98 -9.25
N CYS A 100 17.49 -5.10 -9.88
CA CYS A 100 17.96 -3.82 -10.41
C CYS A 100 18.58 -2.93 -9.32
N LEU A 101 17.91 -2.80 -8.17
CA LEU A 101 18.44 -2.04 -7.01
C LEU A 101 19.79 -2.61 -6.53
N THR A 102 19.92 -3.93 -6.49
CA THR A 102 21.18 -4.60 -6.10
C THR A 102 22.29 -4.34 -7.11
N ASN A 103 21.98 -4.42 -8.40
CA ASN A 103 22.94 -4.14 -9.48
C ASN A 103 23.40 -2.67 -9.44
N LEU A 104 22.47 -1.72 -9.36
CA LEU A 104 22.77 -0.28 -9.24
C LEU A 104 23.67 0.00 -8.04
N THR A 105 23.37 -0.57 -6.88
CA THR A 105 24.16 -0.41 -5.65
C THR A 105 25.59 -0.93 -5.84
N THR A 106 25.72 -2.12 -6.43
CA THR A 106 27.02 -2.77 -6.65
C THR A 106 27.85 -2.01 -7.68
N ASN A 107 27.24 -1.63 -8.80
CA ASN A 107 27.91 -0.94 -9.89
C ASN A 107 28.30 0.50 -9.49
N ALA A 108 27.45 1.21 -8.75
CA ALA A 108 27.79 2.53 -8.21
C ALA A 108 28.94 2.47 -7.21
N HIS A 109 28.97 1.45 -6.34
CA HIS A 109 30.12 1.23 -5.45
C HIS A 109 31.39 1.00 -6.27
N HIS A 110 31.36 0.05 -7.22
CA HIS A 110 32.53 -0.25 -8.06
C HIS A 110 33.04 0.99 -8.79
N LEU A 111 32.14 1.79 -9.35
CA LEU A 111 32.48 3.06 -9.99
C LEU A 111 33.14 4.03 -9.00
N ALA A 112 32.55 4.23 -7.82
CA ALA A 112 33.09 5.14 -6.81
C ALA A 112 34.46 4.69 -6.30
N HIS A 113 34.68 3.39 -6.09
CA HIS A 113 35.97 2.85 -5.70
C HIS A 113 37.02 2.99 -6.81
N HIS A 114 36.62 2.76 -8.06
CA HIS A 114 37.50 2.91 -9.23
C HIS A 114 37.93 4.36 -9.46
N CYS A 115 37.00 5.31 -9.31
CA CYS A 115 37.27 6.74 -9.46
C CYS A 115 37.92 7.37 -8.21
N ASN A 116 37.70 6.80 -7.04
CA ASN A 116 38.29 7.25 -5.80
C ASN A 116 38.59 6.05 -4.87
N PRO A 117 39.83 5.52 -4.86
CA PRO A 117 40.19 4.34 -4.08
C PRO A 117 40.16 4.57 -2.56
N THR A 118 40.06 5.83 -2.11
CA THR A 118 39.87 6.16 -0.68
C THR A 118 38.43 5.99 -0.21
N THR A 119 37.50 5.70 -1.13
CA THR A 119 36.11 5.41 -0.79
C THR A 119 36.07 4.17 0.10
N THR A 120 35.71 4.38 1.37
CA THR A 120 35.60 3.30 2.35
C THR A 120 34.35 2.47 2.14
N TRP A 121 34.44 1.19 2.44
CA TRP A 121 33.28 0.29 2.47
C TRP A 121 32.20 0.84 3.40
N THR A 122 31.01 1.05 2.84
CA THR A 122 29.78 1.35 3.57
C THR A 122 28.91 0.09 3.62
N PRO A 123 28.23 -0.19 4.74
CA PRO A 123 27.38 -1.37 4.85
C PRO A 123 26.27 -1.37 3.80
N THR A 124 26.01 -2.52 3.20
CA THR A 124 24.94 -2.70 2.22
C THR A 124 23.60 -2.31 2.83
N PRO A 125 22.81 -1.45 2.18
CA PRO A 125 21.50 -1.06 2.68
C PRO A 125 20.55 -2.26 2.77
N THR A 126 19.62 -2.20 3.71
CA THR A 126 18.62 -3.26 3.96
C THR A 126 17.21 -2.90 3.49
N THR A 127 16.99 -1.65 3.07
CA THR A 127 15.71 -1.16 2.55
C THR A 127 15.88 -0.73 1.10
N ARG A 128 14.81 -0.85 0.29
CA ARG A 128 14.83 -0.46 -1.13
C ARG A 128 15.17 1.03 -1.30
N GLN A 129 14.56 1.90 -0.50
CA GLN A 129 14.93 3.32 -0.50
C GLN A 129 16.38 3.56 -0.03
N GLY A 130 16.90 2.69 0.86
CA GLY A 130 18.30 2.68 1.24
C GLY A 130 19.24 2.38 0.06
N HIS A 131 18.87 1.44 -0.83
CA HIS A 131 19.62 1.16 -2.05
C HIS A 131 19.70 2.39 -2.97
N ILE A 132 18.59 3.13 -3.15
CA ILE A 132 18.58 4.37 -3.93
C ILE A 132 19.52 5.42 -3.32
N ALA A 133 19.38 5.68 -2.02
CA ALA A 133 20.18 6.70 -1.33
C ALA A 133 21.68 6.35 -1.36
N TYR A 134 22.00 5.07 -1.16
CA TYR A 134 23.36 4.55 -1.26
C TYR A 134 23.93 4.73 -2.67
N THR A 135 23.18 4.34 -3.69
CA THR A 135 23.59 4.49 -5.11
C THR A 135 23.87 5.96 -5.42
N LEU A 136 22.96 6.88 -5.09
CA LEU A 136 23.15 8.32 -5.31
C LEU A 136 24.40 8.89 -4.62
N LEU A 137 24.69 8.46 -3.39
CA LEU A 137 25.89 8.88 -2.66
C LEU A 137 27.17 8.51 -3.44
N HIS A 138 27.26 7.26 -3.90
CA HIS A 138 28.43 6.75 -4.62
C HIS A 138 28.58 7.36 -6.01
N LEU A 139 27.49 7.50 -6.76
CA LEU A 139 27.52 8.19 -8.07
C LEU A 139 27.98 9.64 -7.94
N ARG A 140 27.50 10.38 -6.94
CA ARG A 140 27.93 11.77 -6.67
C ARG A 140 29.39 11.86 -6.24
N THR A 141 29.89 10.86 -5.51
CA THR A 141 31.30 10.78 -5.09
C THR A 141 32.23 10.46 -6.26
N ALA A 142 31.77 9.62 -7.19
CA ALA A 142 32.50 9.28 -8.41
C ALA A 142 32.54 10.43 -9.41
N HIS A 143 31.45 11.21 -9.53
CA HIS A 143 31.26 12.22 -10.56
C HIS A 143 32.43 13.21 -10.75
N PRO A 144 33.02 13.84 -9.70
CA PRO A 144 34.15 14.75 -9.89
C PRO A 144 35.45 14.04 -10.30
N ASN A 145 35.54 12.72 -10.15
CA ASN A 145 36.77 11.93 -10.35
C ASN A 145 36.71 11.00 -11.58
N LEU A 146 35.72 11.17 -12.46
CA LEU A 146 35.54 10.32 -13.65
C LEU A 146 36.73 10.35 -14.64
N THR A 147 37.56 11.39 -14.57
CA THR A 147 38.75 11.56 -15.42
C THR A 147 40.05 11.45 -14.66
N ALA A 148 40.04 10.85 -13.48
CA ALA A 148 41.25 10.70 -12.69
C ALA A 148 42.27 9.84 -13.47
N PRO A 149 43.58 10.13 -13.38
CA PRO A 149 44.58 9.48 -14.23
C PRO A 149 44.73 7.97 -13.98
N HIS A 150 44.19 7.45 -12.87
CA HIS A 150 44.22 6.03 -12.51
C HIS A 150 43.00 5.24 -12.98
N THR A 151 41.97 5.90 -13.52
CA THR A 151 40.76 5.22 -13.99
C THR A 151 40.95 4.69 -15.40
N ASP A 152 40.62 3.42 -15.63
CA ASP A 152 40.41 2.88 -16.98
C ASP A 152 39.17 3.53 -17.63
N PRO A 153 39.32 4.33 -18.69
CA PRO A 153 38.22 5.04 -19.32
C PRO A 153 37.26 4.12 -20.09
N THR A 154 37.71 2.95 -20.55
CA THR A 154 36.85 2.01 -21.30
C THR A 154 35.91 1.30 -20.34
N TYR A 155 36.47 0.78 -19.25
CA TYR A 155 35.69 0.18 -18.16
C TYR A 155 34.70 1.18 -17.55
N THR A 156 35.12 2.44 -17.37
CA THR A 156 34.26 3.49 -16.83
C THR A 156 33.11 3.84 -17.78
N ASP A 157 33.33 3.88 -19.11
CA ASP A 157 32.26 4.10 -20.09
C ASP A 157 31.22 2.97 -20.08
N GLU A 158 31.70 1.72 -20.08
CA GLU A 158 30.83 0.54 -20.04
C GLU A 158 30.00 0.51 -18.75
N LEU A 159 30.64 0.69 -17.59
CA LEU A 159 29.96 0.66 -16.29
C LEU A 159 28.90 1.77 -16.17
N ILE A 160 29.21 2.98 -16.62
CA ILE A 160 28.24 4.08 -16.55
C ILE A 160 27.10 3.86 -17.54
N ARG A 161 27.39 3.54 -18.80
CA ARG A 161 26.35 3.53 -19.84
C ARG A 161 25.52 2.26 -19.83
N THR A 162 26.16 1.10 -19.78
CA THR A 162 25.47 -0.19 -19.94
C THR A 162 24.85 -0.69 -18.64
N HIS A 163 25.43 -0.32 -17.50
CA HIS A 163 25.01 -0.87 -16.22
C HIS A 163 24.34 0.14 -15.30
N ILE A 164 24.81 1.38 -15.22
CA ILE A 164 24.21 2.38 -14.32
C ILE A 164 23.09 3.14 -15.01
N ALA A 165 23.31 3.68 -16.20
CA ALA A 165 22.33 4.48 -16.91
C ALA A 165 21.13 3.64 -17.38
N ASP A 166 21.37 2.47 -17.98
CA ASP A 166 20.30 1.58 -18.45
C ASP A 166 19.45 1.06 -17.28
N ASP A 167 20.06 0.63 -16.16
CA ASP A 167 19.31 0.18 -14.98
C ASP A 167 18.54 1.34 -14.31
N ALA A 168 19.13 2.53 -14.22
CA ALA A 168 18.46 3.70 -13.64
C ALA A 168 17.25 4.14 -14.48
N ALA A 169 17.41 4.19 -15.81
CA ALA A 169 16.33 4.52 -16.73
C ALA A 169 15.22 3.46 -16.68
N TRP A 170 15.57 2.17 -16.73
CA TRP A 170 14.59 1.09 -16.62
C TRP A 170 13.80 1.18 -15.31
N LEU A 171 14.49 1.40 -14.19
CA LEU A 171 13.84 1.50 -12.88
C LEU A 171 12.90 2.70 -12.81
N HIS A 172 13.33 3.85 -13.35
CA HIS A 172 12.50 5.05 -13.41
C HIS A 172 11.26 4.86 -14.27
N ASP A 173 11.41 4.36 -15.50
CA ASP A 173 10.31 4.10 -16.42
C ASP A 173 9.30 3.13 -15.80
N LYS A 174 9.78 2.01 -15.26
CA LYS A 174 8.94 1.00 -14.63
C LYS A 174 8.20 1.55 -13.42
N ALA A 175 8.87 2.34 -12.58
CA ALA A 175 8.27 2.93 -11.41
C ALA A 175 7.23 4.01 -11.76
N THR A 176 7.52 4.80 -12.80
CA THR A 176 6.61 5.81 -13.36
C THR A 176 5.36 5.17 -13.96
N ASP A 177 5.51 4.06 -14.68
CA ASP A 177 4.39 3.29 -15.21
C ASP A 177 3.48 2.74 -14.09
N ILE A 178 4.09 2.12 -13.06
CA ILE A 178 3.35 1.63 -11.88
C ILE A 178 2.62 2.78 -11.20
N TRP A 179 3.33 3.90 -11.01
CA TRP A 179 2.80 5.09 -10.37
C TRP A 179 1.59 5.62 -11.13
N HIS A 180 1.72 5.92 -12.43
CA HIS A 180 0.63 6.46 -13.24
C HIS A 180 -0.56 5.51 -13.37
N THR A 181 -0.30 4.21 -13.55
CA THR A 181 -1.36 3.18 -13.63
C THR A 181 -2.17 3.12 -12.32
N SER A 182 -1.55 3.43 -11.19
CA SER A 182 -2.16 3.28 -9.86
C SER A 182 -2.64 4.59 -9.22
N HIS A 183 -2.18 5.75 -9.68
CA HIS A 183 -2.48 7.06 -9.05
C HIS A 183 -3.64 7.87 -9.64
N GLY A 184 -3.98 7.71 -10.92
CA GLY A 184 -4.61 8.83 -11.64
C GLY A 184 -6.09 8.70 -11.99
N ASP A 185 -6.40 8.04 -13.10
CA ASP A 185 -7.70 8.21 -13.77
C ASP A 185 -8.50 6.92 -13.94
N THR A 186 -7.89 5.77 -13.67
CA THR A 186 -8.46 4.45 -14.01
C THR A 186 -8.91 3.63 -12.82
N GLN A 187 -8.54 3.99 -11.58
CA GLN A 187 -9.03 3.26 -10.41
C GLN A 187 -10.44 3.73 -10.00
N PRO A 188 -11.43 2.82 -9.95
CA PRO A 188 -12.74 3.15 -9.40
C PRO A 188 -12.57 3.48 -7.92
N VAL A 189 -12.88 4.72 -7.55
CA VAL A 189 -12.93 5.15 -6.15
C VAL A 189 -13.83 4.18 -5.40
N ALA A 190 -13.31 3.57 -4.32
CA ALA A 190 -14.07 2.64 -3.50
C ALA A 190 -15.35 3.34 -3.04
N THR A 191 -16.50 2.90 -3.57
CA THR A 191 -17.79 3.45 -3.14
C THR A 191 -18.03 2.93 -1.73
N GLN A 192 -17.69 3.73 -0.71
CA GLN A 192 -17.98 3.36 0.66
C GLN A 192 -19.49 3.17 0.80
N ARG A 193 -19.91 1.93 1.09
CA ARG A 193 -21.29 1.66 1.47
C ARG A 193 -21.57 2.46 2.74
N ALA A 194 -22.64 3.25 2.72
CA ALA A 194 -23.11 3.97 3.89
C ALA A 194 -23.19 3.00 5.09
N ILE A 195 -22.63 3.40 6.22
CA ILE A 195 -22.73 2.64 7.47
C ILE A 195 -24.19 2.72 7.92
N VAL A 196 -24.93 1.63 7.77
CA VAL A 196 -26.32 1.54 8.22
C VAL A 196 -26.36 0.70 9.50
N GLU A 197 -27.11 1.15 10.50
CA GLU A 197 -27.35 0.35 11.71
C GLU A 197 -28.18 -0.90 11.40
N CYS A 198 -28.07 -1.91 12.26
CA CYS A 198 -28.81 -3.15 12.16
C CYS A 198 -30.29 -2.88 12.35
N ARG A 199 -31.10 -3.20 11.34
CA ARG A 199 -32.56 -3.05 11.39
C ARG A 199 -33.25 -3.87 12.47
N ILE A 200 -32.59 -4.93 12.96
CA ILE A 200 -33.16 -5.87 13.94
C ILE A 200 -32.80 -5.43 15.36
N CYS A 201 -31.51 -5.26 15.65
CA CYS A 201 -31.06 -4.99 17.02
C CYS A 201 -30.64 -3.54 17.26
N GLY A 202 -30.57 -2.68 16.23
CA GLY A 202 -30.19 -1.27 16.34
C GLY A 202 -31.08 -0.50 17.32
N THR A 203 -32.38 -0.82 17.36
CA THR A 203 -33.33 -0.22 18.30
C THR A 203 -33.02 -0.54 19.77
N TRP A 204 -32.33 -1.65 20.04
CA TRP A 204 -32.03 -2.11 21.41
C TRP A 204 -30.54 -1.95 21.78
N ARG A 205 -29.66 -1.81 20.78
CA ARG A 205 -28.21 -1.78 20.93
C ARG A 205 -27.59 -0.80 19.94
N ARG A 206 -26.88 0.20 20.47
CA ARG A 206 -26.10 1.16 19.68
C ARG A 206 -24.84 0.51 19.09
N GLY A 207 -24.38 1.03 17.95
CA GLY A 207 -23.13 0.57 17.32
C GLY A 207 -23.23 -0.79 16.62
N THR A 208 -24.44 -1.29 16.37
CA THR A 208 -24.65 -2.55 15.67
C THR A 208 -24.67 -2.32 14.16
N ILE A 209 -23.52 -2.40 13.50
CA ILE A 209 -23.41 -2.10 12.07
C ILE A 209 -23.96 -3.25 11.20
N ALA A 210 -24.79 -2.93 10.22
CA ALA A 210 -25.30 -3.90 9.25
C ALA A 210 -24.18 -4.33 8.27
N VAL A 211 -23.96 -5.65 8.18
CA VAL A 211 -22.96 -6.25 7.30
C VAL A 211 -23.60 -6.83 6.02
N ALA A 212 -24.86 -7.26 6.10
CA ALA A 212 -25.60 -7.82 4.97
C ALA A 212 -27.12 -7.69 5.17
N ALA A 213 -27.86 -7.31 4.12
CA ALA A 213 -29.33 -7.22 4.12
C ALA A 213 -29.92 -6.43 5.32
N GLY A 214 -29.23 -5.37 5.77
CA GLY A 214 -29.62 -4.55 6.91
C GLY A 214 -29.46 -5.24 8.28
N ARG A 215 -28.69 -6.33 8.39
CA ARG A 215 -28.46 -7.09 9.64
C ARG A 215 -26.99 -7.04 10.05
N CYS A 216 -26.72 -6.93 11.35
CA CYS A 216 -25.36 -7.14 11.88
C CYS A 216 -24.96 -8.63 11.80
N GLN A 217 -23.71 -8.94 12.10
CA GLN A 217 -23.16 -10.30 12.03
C GLN A 217 -23.94 -11.28 12.93
N GLU A 218 -24.24 -10.89 14.17
CA GLU A 218 -24.97 -11.73 15.13
C GLU A 218 -26.40 -12.05 14.65
N CYS A 219 -27.14 -11.02 14.21
CA CYS A 219 -28.49 -11.20 13.67
C CYS A 219 -28.49 -12.01 12.36
N SER A 220 -27.45 -11.88 11.54
CA SER A 220 -27.30 -12.66 10.30
C SER A 220 -27.06 -14.14 10.62
N ASN A 221 -26.20 -14.43 11.58
CA ASN A 221 -25.94 -15.80 12.04
C ASN A 221 -27.19 -16.44 12.64
N PHE A 222 -27.91 -15.71 13.49
CA PHE A 222 -29.16 -16.20 14.06
C PHE A 222 -30.20 -16.51 12.98
N PHE A 223 -30.38 -15.62 12.01
CA PHE A 223 -31.30 -15.84 10.90
C PHE A 223 -30.89 -17.04 10.05
N ARG A 224 -29.60 -17.21 9.76
CA ARG A 224 -29.09 -18.37 9.01
C ARG A 224 -29.42 -19.69 9.72
N ASN A 225 -29.23 -19.73 11.03
CA ASN A 225 -29.39 -20.94 11.83
C ASN A 225 -30.86 -21.28 12.15
N HIS A 226 -31.72 -20.26 12.32
CA HIS A 226 -33.07 -20.46 12.83
C HIS A 226 -34.19 -19.96 11.91
N GLN A 227 -33.85 -19.34 10.77
CA GLN A 227 -34.78 -18.85 9.75
C GLN A 227 -35.85 -17.88 10.29
N CYS A 228 -35.51 -17.14 11.35
CA CYS A 228 -36.36 -16.15 12.00
C CYS A 228 -35.51 -14.99 12.54
N GLU A 229 -36.15 -13.85 12.81
CA GLU A 229 -35.47 -12.68 13.37
C GLU A 229 -35.34 -12.81 14.90
N ALA A 230 -34.21 -12.34 15.43
CA ALA A 230 -33.98 -12.31 16.87
C ALA A 230 -34.95 -11.32 17.55
N THR A 231 -35.47 -11.70 18.71
CA THR A 231 -36.29 -10.85 19.57
C THR A 231 -35.41 -10.08 20.55
N GLU A 232 -35.97 -9.06 21.21
CA GLU A 232 -35.27 -8.28 22.23
C GLU A 232 -34.68 -9.16 23.34
N ALA A 233 -35.40 -10.20 23.79
CA ALA A 233 -34.94 -11.10 24.84
C ALA A 233 -33.68 -11.90 24.42
N ILE A 234 -33.61 -12.32 23.14
CA ILE A 234 -32.44 -12.98 22.57
C ILE A 234 -31.28 -11.99 22.47
N VAL A 235 -31.56 -10.79 21.96
CA VAL A 235 -30.56 -9.74 21.83
C VAL A 235 -30.02 -9.35 23.21
N ARG A 236 -30.83 -9.18 24.25
CA ARG A 236 -30.33 -8.89 25.61
C ARG A 236 -29.49 -10.04 26.16
N ARG A 237 -29.87 -11.29 25.89
CA ARG A 237 -29.10 -12.47 26.32
C ARG A 237 -27.70 -12.52 25.72
N TRP A 238 -27.54 -12.12 24.45
CA TRP A 238 -26.22 -12.07 23.80
C TRP A 238 -25.20 -11.17 24.51
N ALA A 239 -25.62 -10.29 25.42
CA ALA A 239 -24.69 -9.49 26.22
C ALA A 239 -23.94 -10.35 27.27
N TYR A 240 -24.51 -11.50 27.64
CA TYR A 240 -23.99 -12.38 28.68
C TYR A 240 -23.65 -13.78 28.17
N SER A 241 -24.34 -14.25 27.11
CA SER A 241 -24.10 -15.55 26.50
C SER A 241 -24.48 -15.55 25.02
N PRO A 242 -23.62 -16.03 24.11
CA PRO A 242 -23.87 -16.00 22.67
C PRO A 242 -25.00 -16.93 22.22
N THR A 243 -25.45 -17.85 23.08
CA THR A 243 -26.42 -18.88 22.73
C THR A 243 -27.82 -18.54 23.23
N ALA A 244 -28.79 -18.45 22.31
CA ALA A 244 -30.20 -18.29 22.64
C ALA A 244 -30.79 -19.57 23.26
N LEU A 245 -31.71 -19.44 24.21
CA LEU A 245 -32.39 -20.62 24.76
C LEU A 245 -33.40 -21.20 23.77
N PRO A 246 -33.63 -22.52 23.79
CA PRO A 246 -34.68 -23.16 22.98
C PRO A 246 -36.05 -22.49 23.10
N GLY A 247 -36.47 -22.12 24.32
CA GLY A 247 -37.73 -21.41 24.55
C GLY A 247 -37.80 -20.05 23.86
N GLN A 248 -36.71 -19.29 23.90
CA GLN A 248 -36.63 -17.98 23.24
C GLN A 248 -36.64 -18.11 21.70
N ILE A 249 -36.04 -19.18 21.16
CA ILE A 249 -36.08 -19.46 19.72
C ILE A 249 -37.51 -19.80 19.27
N LEU A 250 -38.26 -20.57 20.08
CA LEU A 250 -39.67 -20.88 19.81
C LEU A 250 -40.53 -19.62 19.77
N GLU A 251 -40.33 -18.71 20.74
CA GLU A 251 -41.01 -17.40 20.78
C GLU A 251 -40.66 -16.56 19.55
N ALA A 252 -39.39 -16.50 19.16
CA ALA A 252 -38.94 -15.76 17.98
C ALA A 252 -39.56 -16.32 16.68
N LYS A 253 -39.68 -17.64 16.55
CA LYS A 253 -40.38 -18.29 15.44
C LYS A 253 -41.87 -17.97 15.45
N ALA A 254 -42.52 -17.97 16.61
CA ALA A 254 -43.93 -17.62 16.76
C ALA A 254 -44.19 -16.15 16.38
N ALA A 255 -43.37 -15.22 16.86
CA ALA A 255 -43.43 -13.80 16.52
C ALA A 255 -43.23 -13.57 15.01
N SER A 256 -42.28 -14.28 14.40
CA SER A 256 -42.03 -14.21 12.96
C SER A 256 -43.24 -14.71 12.14
N ARG A 257 -43.92 -15.77 12.59
CA ARG A 257 -45.16 -16.27 11.95
C ARG A 257 -46.30 -15.24 12.05
N LYS A 258 -46.44 -14.58 13.19
CA LYS A 258 -47.45 -13.52 13.39
C LYS A 258 -47.22 -12.33 12.46
N ARG A 259 -45.97 -11.88 12.31
CA ARG A 259 -45.61 -10.80 11.36
C ARG A 259 -45.90 -11.19 9.91
N LYS A 260 -45.55 -12.41 9.49
CA LYS A 260 -45.84 -12.90 8.14
C LYS A 260 -47.35 -12.91 7.83
N ARG A 261 -48.18 -13.32 8.80
CA ARG A 261 -49.65 -13.30 8.66
C ARG A 261 -50.26 -11.89 8.64
N ALA A 262 -49.60 -10.91 9.25
CA ALA A 262 -50.09 -9.53 9.27
C ALA A 262 -49.66 -8.72 8.03
N ALA A 263 -48.67 -9.21 7.28
CA ALA A 263 -48.16 -8.59 6.06
C ALA A 263 -48.73 -9.22 4.78
N SER A 264 -49.60 -10.22 4.92
CA SER A 264 -50.35 -10.94 3.88
C SER A 264 -51.81 -10.61 3.98
#